data_AF-A0A0B7BQ94-F1
#
_entry.id   AF-A0A0B7BQ94-F1
#
_cell.length_a   1.000
_cell.length_b   1.000
_cell.length_c   1.000
_cell.angle_alpha   90.00
_cell.angle_beta   90.00
_cell.angle_gamma   90.00
#
_symmetry.space_group_name_H-M   'P 1'
#
loop_
_entity.id
_entity.type
_entity.pdbx_description
1 polymer ?
#
loop_
_entity_poly.entity_id
_entity_poly.type
_entity_poly.pdbx_seq_one_letter_code
_entity_poly.pdbx_strand_id
1 'polypeptide(L)'
;SRFGITLQNCNMAEITYDVKYDEELVKHIQELFINKIVPENFLLAVHKHDAKVLTMADIQRLRKRLDSKATTEVNFDLLYTMKNYEGWFEVILSICGDPDIKQEFLVEKFKKLKNQLDATWSQQRQPKKEESVLNFDQISSALNEGMLISHTSSYSRLG
;
A
#
# COMPACT_ATOMS: atom_id res chain seq x y z
N SER A 1 -19.70 16.93 35.65
CA SER A 1 -19.65 17.20 34.21
C SER A 1 -19.06 15.98 33.52
N ARG A 2 -19.82 15.34 32.61
CA ARG A 2 -19.41 14.13 31.88
C ARG A 2 -18.48 14.54 30.73
N PHE A 3 -17.25 14.03 30.73
CA PHE A 3 -16.46 13.91 29.51
C PHE A 3 -15.90 12.49 29.46
N GLY A 4 -16.65 11.61 28.82
CA GLY A 4 -16.15 10.29 28.42
C GLY A 4 -15.21 10.48 27.23
N ILE A 5 -13.96 10.07 27.37
CA ILE A 5 -13.01 10.03 26.27
C ILE A 5 -13.17 8.66 25.60
N THR A 6 -14.02 8.59 24.59
CA THR A 6 -14.09 7.45 23.66
C THR A 6 -13.38 7.87 22.37
N LEU A 7 -12.05 7.85 22.36
CA LEU A 7 -11.24 8.06 21.15
C LEU A 7 -9.92 7.28 21.28
N GLN A 8 -9.93 5.96 21.10
CA GLN A 8 -8.66 5.20 21.04
C GLN A 8 -8.54 4.15 19.94
N ASN A 9 -9.59 3.81 19.19
CA ASN A 9 -9.50 2.69 18.23
C ASN A 9 -9.63 3.06 16.74
N CYS A 10 -9.94 4.32 16.38
CA CYS A 10 -10.18 4.70 14.98
C CYS A 10 -8.98 5.29 14.23
N ASN A 11 -7.90 5.73 14.90
CA ASN A 11 -6.79 6.43 14.23
C ASN A 11 -5.52 5.59 13.99
N MET A 12 -5.28 4.52 14.76
CA MET A 12 -4.04 3.74 14.62
C MET A 12 -3.99 2.92 13.33
N ALA A 13 -5.12 2.34 12.92
CA ALA A 13 -5.17 1.49 11.73
C ALA A 13 -4.87 2.27 10.45
N GLU A 14 -5.45 3.48 10.29
CA GLU A 14 -5.21 4.35 9.14
C GLU A 14 -3.76 4.88 9.10
N ILE A 15 -3.22 5.33 10.24
CA ILE A 15 -1.81 5.80 10.31
C ILE A 15 -0.84 4.67 9.95
N THR A 16 -1.04 3.46 10.49
CA THR A 16 -0.18 2.32 10.16
C THR A 16 -0.33 1.85 8.71
N TYR A 17 -1.47 2.13 8.08
CA TYR A 17 -1.74 1.77 6.70
C TYR A 17 -0.99 2.68 5.73
N ASP A 18 -1.04 3.98 5.96
CA ASP A 18 -0.35 4.97 5.13
C ASP A 18 1.18 4.77 5.20
N VAL A 19 1.72 4.51 6.39
CA VAL A 19 3.15 4.21 6.57
C VAL A 19 3.58 2.97 5.77
N LYS A 20 2.76 1.92 5.74
CA LYS A 20 3.06 0.71 4.94
C LYS A 20 3.00 0.98 3.44
N TYR A 21 2.04 1.77 2.99
CA TYR A 21 1.94 2.14 1.59
C TYR A 21 3.16 2.96 1.15
N ASP A 22 3.58 3.95 1.94
CA ASP A 22 4.76 4.77 1.62
C ASP A 22 6.06 3.96 1.57
N GLU A 23 6.24 3.00 2.49
CA GLU A 23 7.38 2.08 2.44
C GLU A 23 7.41 1.26 1.15
N GLU A 24 6.25 0.82 0.67
CA GLU A 24 6.13 0.01 -0.52
C GLU A 24 6.28 0.84 -1.79
N LEU A 25 5.77 2.08 -1.79
CA LEU A 25 6.01 3.04 -2.85
C LEU A 25 7.50 3.39 -2.98
N VAL A 26 8.20 3.59 -1.85
CA VAL A 26 9.66 3.78 -1.85
C VAL A 26 10.35 2.61 -2.54
N LYS A 27 10.04 1.36 -2.17
CA LYS A 27 10.63 0.18 -2.82
C LYS A 27 10.36 0.15 -4.33
N HIS A 28 9.14 0.49 -4.75
CA HIS A 28 8.73 0.46 -6.16
C HIS A 28 9.46 1.49 -7.02
N ILE A 29 9.82 2.65 -6.47
CA ILE A 29 10.49 3.71 -7.22
C ILE A 29 12.00 3.78 -6.97
N GLN A 30 12.51 3.05 -5.97
CA GLN A 30 13.88 3.16 -5.46
C GLN A 30 14.94 3.04 -6.56
N GLU A 31 14.87 2.00 -7.39
CA GLU A 31 15.88 1.78 -8.43
C GLU A 31 15.92 2.94 -9.43
N LEU A 32 14.76 3.39 -9.88
CA LEU A 32 14.67 4.50 -10.83
C LEU A 32 15.17 5.80 -10.21
N PHE A 33 14.78 6.06 -8.96
CA PHE A 33 15.20 7.25 -8.23
C PHE A 33 16.72 7.29 -8.04
N ILE A 34 17.31 6.23 -7.49
CA ILE A 34 18.74 6.17 -7.18
C ILE A 34 19.60 6.32 -8.45
N ASN A 35 19.18 5.71 -9.55
CA ASN A 35 19.98 5.66 -10.77
C ASN A 35 19.79 6.85 -11.71
N LYS A 36 18.72 7.64 -11.55
CA LYS A 36 18.39 8.72 -12.49
C LYS A 36 18.36 10.12 -11.86
N ILE A 37 18.18 10.23 -10.54
CA ILE A 37 18.20 11.53 -9.88
C ILE A 37 19.64 11.99 -9.67
N VAL A 38 19.89 13.26 -9.97
CA VAL A 38 21.12 13.97 -9.61
C VAL A 38 20.85 14.71 -8.30
N PRO A 39 21.38 14.23 -7.15
CA PRO A 39 21.01 14.74 -5.84
C PRO A 39 21.33 16.22 -5.65
N GLU A 40 22.40 16.74 -6.25
CA GLU A 40 22.77 18.15 -6.15
C GLU A 40 21.67 19.05 -6.72
N ASN A 41 21.22 18.77 -7.93
CA ASN A 41 20.16 19.51 -8.60
C ASN A 41 18.84 19.36 -7.85
N PHE A 42 18.56 18.15 -7.36
CA PHE A 42 17.35 17.86 -6.60
C PHE A 42 17.30 18.66 -5.28
N LEU A 43 18.39 18.66 -4.50
CA LEU A 43 18.51 19.38 -3.23
C LEU A 43 18.56 20.91 -3.41
N LEU A 44 18.85 21.41 -4.61
CA LEU A 44 18.70 22.83 -4.95
C LEU A 44 17.24 23.17 -5.26
N ALA A 45 16.53 22.27 -5.94
CA ALA A 45 15.15 22.50 -6.36
C ALA A 45 14.12 22.30 -5.24
N VAL A 46 14.38 21.45 -4.24
CA VAL A 46 13.35 21.07 -3.25
C VAL A 46 12.63 22.26 -2.59
N HIS A 47 13.38 23.30 -2.22
CA HIS A 47 12.80 24.51 -1.60
C HIS A 47 11.95 25.37 -2.54
N LYS A 48 12.12 25.23 -3.86
CA LYS A 48 11.29 25.91 -4.87
C LYS A 48 9.90 25.28 -4.98
N HIS A 49 9.80 23.97 -4.70
CA HIS A 49 8.59 23.18 -4.93
C HIS A 49 7.77 22.95 -3.67
N ASP A 50 8.39 22.67 -2.52
CA ASP A 50 7.73 22.72 -1.21
C ASP A 50 8.76 22.80 -0.08
N ALA A 51 8.66 23.84 0.78
CA ALA A 51 9.54 24.00 1.93
C ALA A 51 9.22 23.03 3.08
N LYS A 52 8.12 22.29 3.01
CA LYS A 52 7.71 21.33 4.05
C LYS A 52 8.33 19.95 3.87
N VAL A 53 8.81 19.61 2.69
CA VAL A 53 9.48 18.33 2.43
C VAL A 53 10.99 18.52 2.55
N LEU A 54 11.57 17.89 3.57
CA LEU A 54 12.95 18.07 4.06
C LEU A 54 13.19 19.37 4.82
N THR A 55 13.70 19.24 6.04
CA THR A 55 14.18 20.38 6.81
C THR A 55 15.52 20.89 6.27
N MET A 56 15.87 22.14 6.62
CA MET A 56 17.22 22.66 6.33
C MET A 56 18.33 21.78 6.94
N ALA A 57 18.06 21.15 8.10
CA ALA A 57 18.99 20.22 8.73
C ALA A 57 19.18 18.94 7.90
N ASP A 58 18.12 18.39 7.33
CA ASP A 58 18.21 17.23 6.42
C ASP A 58 19.02 17.58 5.17
N ILE A 59 18.78 18.74 4.59
CA ILE A 59 19.48 19.18 3.37
C ILE A 59 20.96 19.40 3.65
N GLN A 60 21.31 20.03 4.76
CA GLN A 60 22.71 20.18 5.17
C GLN A 60 23.38 18.83 5.43
N ARG A 61 22.69 17.88 6.09
CA ARG A 61 23.18 16.51 6.30
C ARG A 61 23.45 15.83 4.96
N LEU A 62 22.49 15.86 4.03
CA LEU A 62 22.59 15.21 2.72
C LEU A 62 23.69 15.84 1.86
N ARG A 63 23.80 17.18 1.85
CA ARG A 63 24.88 17.89 1.13
C ARG A 63 26.26 17.50 1.67
N LYS A 64 26.45 17.47 2.99
CA LYS A 64 27.71 17.04 3.60
C LYS A 64 28.08 15.59 3.22
N ARG A 65 27.09 14.73 3.02
CA ARG A 65 27.33 13.35 2.58
C ARG A 65 27.75 13.29 1.11
N LEU A 66 27.29 14.19 0.24
CA LEU A 66 27.74 14.24 -1.16
C LEU A 66 29.25 14.47 -1.28
N ASP A 67 29.84 15.23 -0.34
CA ASP A 67 31.29 15.49 -0.33
C ASP A 67 32.14 14.24 -0.01
N SER A 68 31.52 13.17 0.51
CA SER A 68 32.25 12.05 1.12
C SER A 68 31.71 10.65 0.81
N LYS A 69 30.57 10.54 0.12
CA LYS A 69 29.88 9.28 -0.18
C LYS A 69 29.50 9.18 -1.66
N ALA A 70 29.31 7.93 -2.11
CA ALA A 70 28.79 7.68 -3.44
C ALA A 70 27.38 8.28 -3.58
N THR A 71 27.11 8.89 -4.74
CA THR A 71 25.82 9.50 -5.10
C THR A 71 24.64 8.54 -4.88
N THR A 72 24.83 7.24 -5.13
CA THR A 72 23.80 6.21 -4.93
C THR A 72 23.39 6.05 -3.47
N GLU A 73 24.35 6.08 -2.52
CA GLU A 73 24.07 6.04 -1.08
C GLU A 73 23.31 7.30 -0.63
N VAL A 74 23.63 8.46 -1.21
CA VAL A 74 22.96 9.72 -0.87
C VAL A 74 21.55 9.76 -1.43
N ASN A 75 21.34 9.31 -2.67
CA ASN A 75 19.99 9.21 -3.26
C ASN A 75 19.10 8.25 -2.48
N PHE A 76 19.66 7.15 -1.97
CA PHE A 76 18.94 6.25 -1.06
C PHE A 76 18.52 7.00 0.21
N ASP A 77 19.46 7.67 0.90
CA ASP A 77 19.16 8.42 2.13
C ASP A 77 18.14 9.55 1.89
N LEU A 78 18.25 10.24 0.76
CA LEU A 78 17.31 11.28 0.32
C LEU A 78 15.89 10.71 0.21
N LEU A 79 15.71 9.64 -0.56
CA LEU A 79 14.39 9.02 -0.77
C LEU A 79 13.76 8.54 0.55
N TYR A 80 14.56 7.86 1.40
CA TYR A 80 14.09 7.38 2.70
C TYR A 80 13.80 8.50 3.70
N THR A 81 14.48 9.64 3.57
CA THR A 81 14.19 10.82 4.40
C THR A 81 12.89 11.48 3.95
N MET A 82 12.69 11.65 2.63
CA MET A 82 11.52 12.29 2.06
C MET A 82 10.21 11.57 2.41
N LYS A 83 10.19 10.23 2.43
CA LYS A 83 8.98 9.45 2.72
C LYS A 83 8.30 9.77 4.05
N ASN A 84 9.01 10.41 4.99
CA ASN A 84 8.47 10.76 6.31
C ASN A 84 7.71 12.09 6.29
N TYR A 85 7.62 12.75 5.14
CA TYR A 85 6.94 14.02 4.96
C TYR A 85 5.65 13.83 4.17
N GLU A 86 4.60 14.56 4.55
CA GLU A 86 3.35 14.58 3.78
C GLU A 86 3.57 15.16 2.38
N GLY A 87 2.96 14.56 1.36
CA GLY A 87 3.08 15.01 -0.04
C GLY A 87 4.46 14.79 -0.67
N TRP A 88 5.32 13.97 -0.05
CA TRP A 88 6.70 13.75 -0.49
C TRP A 88 6.81 13.29 -1.94
N PHE A 89 5.86 12.46 -2.40
CA PHE A 89 5.87 11.91 -3.74
C PHE A 89 5.52 12.99 -4.79
N GLU A 90 4.53 13.83 -4.50
CA GLU A 90 4.13 14.96 -5.34
C GLU A 90 5.27 15.98 -5.49
N VAL A 91 6.08 16.16 -4.45
CA VAL A 91 7.29 16.98 -4.51
C VAL A 91 8.33 16.37 -5.44
N ILE A 92 8.54 15.04 -5.41
CA ILE A 92 9.43 14.37 -6.38
C ILE A 92 8.94 14.63 -7.82
N LEU A 93 7.63 14.49 -8.07
CA LEU A 93 7.07 14.75 -9.40
C LEU A 93 7.26 16.20 -9.83
N SER A 94 7.01 17.14 -8.94
CA SER A 94 7.15 18.59 -9.21
C SER A 94 8.59 18.96 -9.54
N ILE A 95 9.56 18.45 -8.78
CA ILE A 95 10.99 18.68 -9.03
C ILE A 95 11.41 18.05 -10.37
N CYS A 96 10.99 16.81 -10.66
CA CYS A 96 11.33 16.16 -11.92
C CYS A 96 10.71 16.87 -13.13
N GLY A 97 9.51 17.44 -12.95
CA GLY A 97 8.80 18.24 -13.94
C GLY A 97 9.28 19.68 -14.07
N ASP A 98 10.23 20.12 -13.22
CA ASP A 98 10.79 21.46 -13.32
C ASP A 98 11.59 21.60 -14.63
N PRO A 99 11.28 22.61 -15.47
CA PRO A 99 12.03 22.90 -16.70
C PRO A 99 13.54 23.05 -16.46
N ASP A 100 13.94 23.54 -15.28
CA ASP A 100 15.34 23.75 -14.92
C ASP A 100 16.09 22.42 -14.65
N ILE A 101 15.36 21.36 -14.27
CA ILE A 101 15.92 20.05 -13.89
C ILE A 101 16.01 19.10 -15.09
N LYS A 102 15.20 19.32 -16.14
CA LYS A 102 15.23 18.55 -17.41
C LYS A 102 15.05 17.04 -17.23
N GLN A 103 14.24 16.62 -16.25
CA GLN A 103 13.95 15.22 -15.94
C GLN A 103 12.46 14.86 -16.10
N GLU A 104 11.73 15.58 -16.95
CA GLU A 104 10.28 15.42 -17.14
C GLU A 104 9.88 13.98 -17.50
N PHE A 105 10.73 13.26 -18.26
CA PHE A 105 10.51 11.86 -18.59
C PHE A 105 10.41 10.93 -17.35
N LEU A 106 10.94 11.34 -16.19
CA LEU A 106 10.82 10.61 -14.94
C LEU A 106 9.43 10.77 -14.31
N VAL A 107 8.75 11.89 -14.54
CA VAL A 107 7.40 12.15 -14.00
C VAL A 107 6.44 11.04 -14.42
N GLU A 108 6.39 10.75 -15.73
CA GLU A 108 5.49 9.73 -16.28
C GLU A 108 5.89 8.32 -15.84
N LYS A 109 7.18 8.05 -15.65
CA LYS A 109 7.65 6.77 -15.12
C LYS A 109 7.26 6.58 -13.66
N PHE A 110 7.44 7.59 -12.82
CA PHE A 110 7.06 7.53 -11.41
C PHE A 110 5.54 7.40 -11.24
N LYS A 111 4.74 8.18 -12.00
CA LYS A 111 3.28 8.04 -12.00
C LYS A 111 2.85 6.64 -12.40
N LYS A 112 3.47 6.05 -13.43
CA LYS A 112 3.17 4.67 -13.85
C LYS A 112 3.45 3.67 -12.74
N LEU A 113 4.58 3.79 -12.04
CA LEU A 113 4.94 2.92 -10.91
C LEU A 113 3.95 3.07 -9.75
N LYS A 114 3.58 4.31 -9.41
CA LYS A 114 2.56 4.56 -8.38
C LYS A 114 1.21 3.97 -8.78
N ASN A 115 0.76 4.16 -10.02
CA ASN A 115 -0.52 3.62 -10.49
C ASN A 115 -0.54 2.08 -10.47
N GLN A 116 0.59 1.43 -10.76
CA GLN A 116 0.72 -0.02 -10.64
C GLN A 116 0.57 -0.47 -9.17
N LEU A 117 1.22 0.23 -8.25
CA LEU A 117 1.08 -0.03 -6.81
C LEU A 117 -0.36 0.19 -6.35
N ASP A 118 -0.98 1.31 -6.74
CA ASP A 118 -2.36 1.68 -6.41
C ASP A 118 -3.36 0.60 -6.86
N ALA A 119 -3.16 0.03 -8.05
CA ALA A 119 -4.00 -1.05 -8.57
C ALA A 119 -3.88 -2.31 -7.70
N THR A 120 -2.66 -2.70 -7.30
CA THR A 120 -2.42 -3.86 -6.42
C THR A 120 -2.97 -3.61 -5.01
N TRP A 121 -2.77 -2.41 -4.46
CA TRP A 121 -3.23 -2.04 -3.12
C TRP A 121 -4.77 -1.95 -3.03
N SER A 122 -5.42 -1.46 -4.09
CA SER A 122 -6.88 -1.37 -4.16
C SER A 122 -7.55 -2.75 -4.17
N GLN A 123 -6.91 -3.75 -4.80
CA GLN A 123 -7.40 -5.13 -4.81
C GLN A 123 -7.28 -5.79 -3.42
N GLN A 124 -6.28 -5.42 -2.62
CA GLN A 124 -6.12 -5.92 -1.24
C GLN A 124 -7.14 -5.32 -0.25
N ARG A 125 -7.74 -4.16 -0.58
CA ARG A 125 -8.84 -3.57 0.22
C ARG A 125 -10.20 -4.19 -0.04
N GLN A 126 -10.38 -4.94 -1.13
CA GLN A 126 -11.64 -5.63 -1.33
C GLN A 126 -11.71 -6.79 -0.33
N PRO A 127 -12.76 -6.88 0.51
CA PRO A 127 -12.96 -8.08 1.31
C PRO A 127 -12.99 -9.24 0.32
N LYS A 128 -12.12 -10.24 0.53
CA LYS A 128 -12.25 -11.51 -0.17
C LYS A 128 -13.72 -11.89 -0.02
N LYS A 129 -14.47 -11.97 -1.12
CA LYS A 129 -15.75 -12.65 -1.09
C LYS A 129 -15.43 -14.05 -0.59
N GLU A 130 -15.69 -14.30 0.68
CA GLU A 130 -15.82 -15.66 1.16
C GLU A 130 -16.88 -16.26 0.25
N GLU A 131 -16.46 -17.22 -0.58
CA GLU A 131 -17.38 -18.10 -1.27
C GLU A 131 -18.13 -18.88 -0.19
N SER A 132 -19.20 -18.29 0.34
CA SER A 132 -20.19 -18.99 1.13
C SER A 132 -21.04 -19.82 0.16
N VAL A 133 -20.47 -20.90 -0.37
CA VAL A 133 -21.26 -21.96 -0.99
C VAL A 133 -21.52 -23.02 0.07
N LEU A 134 -22.30 -22.65 1.09
CA LEU A 134 -23.11 -23.65 1.79
C LEU A 134 -24.37 -23.83 0.96
N ASN A 135 -24.31 -24.84 0.10
CA ASN A 135 -25.40 -25.28 -0.75
C ASN A 135 -26.55 -25.77 0.13
N PHE A 136 -27.55 -24.91 0.37
CA PHE A 136 -28.71 -25.21 1.24
C PHE A 136 -29.53 -26.40 0.70
N ASP A 137 -29.37 -26.73 -0.59
CA ASP A 137 -30.02 -27.86 -1.24
C ASP A 137 -29.47 -29.24 -0.83
N GLN A 138 -28.29 -29.32 -0.18
CA GLN A 138 -27.73 -30.60 0.28
C GLN A 138 -28.26 -31.06 1.66
N ILE A 139 -28.94 -30.20 2.42
CA ILE A 139 -29.46 -30.56 3.74
C ILE A 139 -30.85 -31.23 3.64
N SER A 140 -31.58 -31.01 2.54
CA SER A 140 -32.95 -31.53 2.41
C SER A 140 -33.03 -32.99 1.95
N SER A 141 -31.92 -33.64 1.54
CA SER A 141 -31.93 -35.07 1.17
C SER A 141 -31.55 -36.02 2.31
N ALA A 142 -30.98 -35.53 3.42
CA ALA A 142 -30.53 -36.37 4.54
C ALA A 142 -31.61 -36.62 5.61
N LEU A 143 -32.83 -36.09 5.45
CA LEU A 143 -33.92 -36.27 6.41
C LEU A 143 -35.14 -37.04 5.86
N ASN A 144 -35.07 -37.61 4.65
CA ASN A 144 -36.20 -38.31 4.04
C ASN A 144 -35.93 -39.78 3.63
N GLU A 145 -34.80 -40.35 4.02
CA GLU A 145 -34.54 -41.79 3.85
C GLU A 145 -34.60 -42.50 5.20
N GLY A 146 -35.80 -42.87 5.64
CA GLY A 146 -35.94 -43.55 6.92
C GLY A 146 -37.32 -44.03 7.36
N MET A 147 -38.31 -44.21 6.46
CA MET A 147 -39.51 -44.97 6.83
C MET A 147 -40.24 -45.54 5.61
N LEU A 148 -39.68 -46.59 5.02
CA LEU A 148 -40.40 -47.53 4.16
C LEU A 148 -39.93 -48.95 4.53
N ILE A 149 -40.47 -49.48 5.62
CA ILE A 149 -40.43 -50.92 5.86
C ILE A 149 -41.77 -51.49 5.39
N SER A 150 -41.83 -51.79 4.10
CA SER A 150 -42.85 -52.67 3.54
C SER A 150 -42.39 -54.13 3.71
N HIS A 151 -42.93 -54.84 4.71
CA HIS A 151 -42.92 -56.30 4.70
C HIS A 151 -44.25 -56.81 4.13
N THR A 152 -44.13 -57.47 2.99
CA THR A 152 -45.21 -58.18 2.30
C THR A 152 -45.44 -59.56 2.93
N SER A 153 -46.74 -59.86 3.10
CA SER A 153 -47.44 -61.14 2.86
C SER A 153 -46.96 -62.45 3.52
N SER A 154 -47.81 -62.91 4.45
CA SER A 154 -48.46 -64.23 4.53
C SER A 154 -47.63 -65.52 4.63
N TYR A 155 -47.71 -66.18 5.79
CA TYR A 155 -47.78 -67.64 5.88
C TYR A 155 -48.83 -68.05 6.92
N SER A 156 -49.72 -68.94 6.48
CA SER A 156 -50.77 -69.58 7.26
C SER A 156 -50.22 -70.62 8.25
N ARG A 157 -51.09 -70.96 9.22
CA ARG A 157 -51.36 -72.30 9.82
C ARG A 157 -50.90 -72.60 11.27
N LEU A 158 -51.93 -73.05 12.01
CA LEU A 158 -52.01 -74.05 13.09
C LEU A 158 -51.96 -73.57 14.55
N GLY A 159 -53.03 -73.93 15.27
CA GLY A 159 -53.26 -73.73 16.69
C GLY A 159 -54.74 -73.58 16.99
#